data_AF-A0A9P3H977-F1
#
_entry.id   AF-A0A9P3H977-F1
#
_cell.length_a   1.000
_cell.length_b   1.000
_cell.length_c   1.000
_cell.angle_alpha   90.00
_cell.angle_beta   90.00
_cell.angle_gamma   90.00
#
_symmetry.space_group_name_H-M   'P 1'
#
loop_
_entity.id
_entity.type
_entity.pdbx_description
1 polymer ?
#
loop_
_entity_poly.entity_id
_entity_poly.type
_entity_poly.pdbx_seq_one_letter_code
_entity_poly.pdbx_strand_id
1 'polypeptide(L)'
;MVNATTASSLAEASSTIHLDDETRKKEIVASLRGFLKHQTERVSLYKEFNDAFKEYIGKRMTQEEYATICRIVTEGFVELSVEILALEAHLAGTPNAVSTTDSNSAASSSVSQRLSLNSPEHAQLIRAVQLLEKEKLALTVQGQKWVLAMEEQKEQDQKDREEELAADRVIAVSGSDANSRGDASASGDGDASATVGEAEVEPTEGDSAAPVTGRDQMTVKHSVEEWQIKLDENRDRLNQVIEDINDKLADIQEAIAVIVL
;
A
#
# COMPACT_ATOMS: atom_id res chain seq x y z
N MET A 1 61.73 43.55 -30.38
CA MET A 1 62.01 42.15 -30.80
C MET A 1 61.42 41.25 -29.72
N VAL A 2 60.20 40.72 -29.91
CA VAL A 2 59.86 39.27 -30.09
C VAL A 2 60.66 38.36 -29.15
N ASN A 3 60.14 37.52 -28.26
CA ASN A 3 59.01 36.57 -28.18
C ASN A 3 59.04 36.01 -26.72
N ALA A 4 58.15 35.19 -26.16
CA ALA A 4 56.81 34.69 -26.42
C ALA A 4 56.35 34.03 -25.11
N THR A 5 55.06 34.14 -24.84
CA THR A 5 54.31 33.51 -23.75
C THR A 5 54.36 31.98 -23.86
N THR A 6 54.91 31.29 -22.87
CA THR A 6 54.75 29.82 -22.75
C THR A 6 53.61 29.52 -21.79
N ALA A 7 52.39 29.59 -22.30
CA ALA A 7 51.23 28.98 -21.67
C ALA A 7 51.36 27.46 -21.82
N SER A 8 51.82 26.78 -20.78
CA SER A 8 51.80 25.32 -20.71
C SER A 8 50.38 24.88 -20.35
N SER A 9 49.54 24.79 -21.37
CA SER A 9 48.27 24.08 -21.38
C SER A 9 48.51 22.60 -21.03
N LEU A 10 48.40 22.23 -19.76
CA LEU A 10 48.07 20.85 -19.41
C LEU A 10 46.62 20.61 -19.81
N ALA A 11 46.45 20.10 -21.04
CA ALA A 11 45.21 19.50 -21.47
C ALA A 11 44.98 18.26 -20.59
N GLU A 12 43.99 18.34 -19.71
CA GLU A 12 43.40 17.19 -19.06
C GLU A 12 42.88 16.25 -20.15
N ALA A 13 43.57 15.11 -20.30
CA ALA A 13 43.07 13.98 -21.06
C ALA A 13 41.86 13.41 -20.32
N SER A 14 40.69 14.00 -20.55
CA SER A 14 39.41 13.40 -20.21
C SER A 14 39.21 12.22 -21.15
N SER A 15 39.77 11.07 -20.76
CA SER A 15 39.58 9.78 -21.42
C SER A 15 38.11 9.40 -21.32
N THR A 16 37.32 9.89 -22.26
CA THR A 16 35.95 9.43 -22.49
C THR A 16 36.06 8.00 -23.01
N ILE A 17 35.95 7.03 -22.08
CA ILE A 17 35.89 5.61 -22.41
C ILE A 17 34.59 5.41 -23.18
N HIS A 18 34.69 5.39 -24.50
CA HIS A 18 33.58 5.01 -25.37
C HIS A 18 33.34 3.53 -25.16
N LEU A 19 32.36 3.18 -24.32
CA LEU A 19 31.87 1.81 -24.20
C LEU A 19 31.46 1.33 -25.61
N ASP A 20 31.90 0.14 -25.98
CA ASP A 20 31.44 -0.50 -27.19
C ASP A 20 29.94 -0.79 -27.09
N ASP A 21 29.25 -0.77 -28.23
CA ASP A 21 27.79 -0.93 -28.28
C ASP A 21 27.33 -2.27 -27.68
N GLU A 22 28.17 -3.31 -27.76
CA GLU A 22 27.89 -4.62 -27.17
C GLU A 22 27.93 -4.60 -25.64
N THR A 23 28.88 -3.88 -25.04
CA THR A 23 28.90 -3.66 -23.59
C THR A 23 27.67 -2.89 -23.13
N ARG A 24 27.27 -1.83 -23.85
CA ARG A 24 26.05 -1.06 -23.53
C ARG A 24 24.79 -1.92 -23.58
N LYS A 25 24.62 -2.75 -24.62
CA LYS A 25 23.48 -3.69 -24.72
C LYS A 25 23.43 -4.65 -23.54
N LYS A 26 24.59 -5.20 -23.12
CA LYS A 26 24.68 -6.10 -21.97
C LYS A 26 24.26 -5.41 -20.67
N GLU A 27 24.65 -4.15 -20.47
CA GLU A 27 24.26 -3.36 -19.30
C GLU A 27 22.74 -3.07 -19.28
N ILE A 28 22.15 -2.74 -20.43
CA ILE A 28 20.69 -2.56 -20.55
C ILE A 28 19.96 -3.86 -20.20
N VAL A 29 20.36 -4.98 -20.79
CA VAL A 29 19.75 -6.30 -20.52
C VAL A 29 19.91 -6.68 -19.05
N ALA A 30 21.08 -6.44 -18.45
CA ALA A 30 21.30 -6.69 -17.03
C ALA A 30 20.36 -5.85 -16.16
N SER A 31 20.17 -4.57 -16.50
CA SER A 31 19.30 -3.65 -15.75
C SER A 31 17.83 -4.03 -15.86
N LEU A 32 17.35 -4.38 -17.05
CA LEU A 32 15.97 -4.85 -17.27
C LEU A 32 15.70 -6.18 -16.56
N ARG A 33 16.66 -7.11 -16.56
CA ARG A 33 16.54 -8.37 -15.79
C ARG A 33 16.52 -8.11 -14.29
N GLY A 34 17.36 -7.20 -13.79
CA GLY A 34 17.33 -6.75 -12.40
C GLY A 34 15.97 -6.18 -12.03
N PHE A 35 15.39 -5.34 -12.89
CA PHE A 35 14.05 -4.80 -12.71
C PHE A 35 12.99 -5.91 -12.59
N LEU A 36 12.96 -6.87 -13.51
CA LEU A 36 12.02 -8.00 -13.47
C LEU A 36 12.17 -8.85 -12.19
N LYS A 37 13.39 -9.01 -11.66
CA LYS A 37 13.64 -9.66 -10.38
C LYS A 37 12.97 -8.89 -9.23
N HIS A 38 13.20 -7.58 -9.14
CA HIS A 38 12.58 -6.75 -8.10
C HIS A 38 11.05 -6.72 -8.21
N GLN A 39 10.48 -6.80 -9.42
CA GLN A 39 9.04 -6.92 -9.61
C GLN A 39 8.48 -8.23 -9.01
N THR A 40 9.21 -9.34 -9.18
CA THR A 40 8.82 -10.63 -8.58
C THR A 40 8.83 -10.57 -7.05
N GLU A 41 9.83 -9.90 -6.47
CA GLU A 41 9.93 -9.67 -5.03
C GLU A 41 8.78 -8.79 -4.52
N ARG A 42 8.45 -7.70 -5.24
CA ARG A 42 7.29 -6.85 -4.92
C ARG A 42 5.96 -7.61 -4.92
N VAL A 43 5.74 -8.48 -5.91
CA VAL A 43 4.54 -9.34 -5.97
C VAL A 43 4.43 -10.23 -4.74
N SER A 44 5.56 -10.75 -4.25
CA SER A 44 5.60 -11.57 -3.03
C SER A 44 5.20 -10.75 -1.79
N LEU A 45 5.71 -9.52 -1.65
CA LEU A 45 5.33 -8.60 -0.57
C LEU A 45 3.84 -8.22 -0.62
N TYR A 46 3.27 -7.95 -1.81
CA TYR A 46 1.82 -7.71 -1.93
C TYR A 46 1.00 -8.90 -1.47
N LYS A 47 1.44 -10.11 -1.80
CA LYS A 47 0.75 -11.32 -1.39
C LYS A 47 0.79 -11.45 0.14
N GLU A 48 1.96 -11.27 0.75
CA GLU A 48 2.11 -11.31 2.21
C GLU A 48 1.21 -10.27 2.90
N PHE A 49 1.19 -9.03 2.39
CA PHE A 49 0.32 -7.98 2.91
C PHE A 49 -1.18 -8.34 2.81
N ASN A 50 -1.60 -8.86 1.66
CA ASN A 50 -3.00 -9.25 1.45
C ASN A 50 -3.40 -10.47 2.30
N ASP A 51 -2.50 -11.44 2.46
CA ASP A 51 -2.76 -12.62 3.27
C ASP A 51 -2.82 -12.24 4.77
N ALA A 52 -1.91 -11.39 5.25
CA ALA A 52 -1.97 -10.84 6.60
C ALA A 52 -3.26 -10.07 6.88
N PHE A 53 -3.74 -9.27 5.91
CA PHE A 53 -5.02 -8.57 6.04
C PHE A 53 -6.21 -9.55 6.17
N LYS A 54 -6.26 -10.61 5.36
CA LYS A 54 -7.31 -11.64 5.49
C LYS A 54 -7.26 -12.36 6.83
N GLU A 55 -6.07 -12.60 7.38
CA GLU A 55 -5.91 -13.23 8.69
C GLU A 55 -6.36 -12.31 9.83
N TYR A 56 -6.03 -11.01 9.73
CA TYR A 56 -6.49 -9.99 10.66
C TYR A 56 -8.02 -9.86 10.67
N ILE A 57 -8.64 -9.68 9.51
CA ILE A 57 -10.10 -9.63 9.34
C ILE A 57 -10.76 -10.94 9.82
N GLY A 58 -10.13 -12.07 9.54
CA GLY A 58 -10.59 -13.38 10.03
C GLY A 58 -10.41 -13.60 11.54
N LYS A 59 -9.94 -12.61 12.30
CA LYS A 59 -9.62 -12.69 13.74
C LYS A 59 -8.65 -13.84 14.09
N ARG A 60 -7.82 -14.24 13.12
CA ARG A 60 -6.76 -15.27 13.28
C ARG A 60 -5.40 -14.68 13.62
N MET A 61 -5.29 -13.35 13.58
CA MET A 61 -4.07 -12.58 13.82
C MET A 61 -4.42 -11.38 14.69
N THR A 62 -3.56 -11.02 15.65
CA THR A 62 -3.76 -9.83 16.49
C THR A 62 -3.42 -8.55 15.72
N GLN A 63 -3.84 -7.40 16.27
CA GLN A 63 -3.52 -6.10 15.68
C GLN A 63 -2.01 -5.83 15.69
N GLU A 64 -1.30 -6.25 16.74
CA GLU A 64 0.16 -6.06 16.87
C GLU A 64 0.94 -6.89 15.84
N GLU A 65 0.50 -8.13 15.61
CA GLU A 65 1.07 -9.01 14.58
C GLU A 65 0.84 -8.42 13.19
N TYR A 66 -0.40 -8.01 12.88
CA TYR A 66 -0.73 -7.39 11.60
C TYR A 66 0.06 -6.09 11.37
N ALA A 67 0.17 -5.23 12.39
CA ALA A 67 0.96 -4.00 12.33
C ALA A 67 2.46 -4.27 12.10
N THR A 68 2.99 -5.36 12.67
CA THR A 68 4.37 -5.78 12.46
C THR A 68 4.61 -6.22 11.01
N ILE A 69 3.70 -7.02 10.43
CA ILE A 69 3.79 -7.42 9.02
C ILE A 69 3.66 -6.20 8.10
N CYS A 70 2.74 -5.28 8.39
CA CYS A 70 2.60 -4.04 7.62
C CYS A 70 3.91 -3.23 7.60
N ARG A 71 4.62 -3.17 8.74
CA ARG A 71 5.92 -2.50 8.83
C ARG A 71 6.96 -3.19 7.95
N ILE A 72 7.13 -4.51 8.08
CA ILE A 72 8.08 -5.31 7.31
C ILE A 72 7.83 -5.15 5.81
N VAL A 73 6.57 -5.28 5.38
CA VAL A 73 6.21 -5.13 3.97
C VAL A 73 6.47 -3.71 3.47
N THR A 74 6.17 -2.69 4.28
CA THR A 74 6.44 -1.29 3.91
C THR A 74 7.94 -1.04 3.75
N GLU A 75 8.76 -1.53 4.67
CA GLU A 75 10.23 -1.43 4.58
C GLU A 75 10.75 -2.13 3.32
N GLY A 76 10.29 -3.36 3.04
CA GLY A 76 10.63 -4.09 1.82
C GLY A 76 10.23 -3.36 0.54
N PHE A 77 9.06 -2.72 0.50
CA PHE A 77 8.66 -1.89 -0.64
C PHE A 77 9.55 -0.67 -0.83
N VAL A 78 9.99 -0.04 0.26
CA VAL A 78 10.89 1.11 0.20
C VAL A 78 12.26 0.70 -0.35
N GLU A 79 12.84 -0.39 0.17
CA GLU A 79 14.12 -0.94 -0.30
C GLU A 79 14.09 -1.24 -1.81
N LEU A 80 13.10 -2.02 -2.26
CA LEU A 80 12.95 -2.36 -3.67
C LEU A 80 12.68 -1.13 -4.54
N SER A 81 11.97 -0.12 -4.03
CA SER A 81 11.72 1.11 -4.78
C SER A 81 13.00 1.91 -5.02
N VAL A 82 13.91 1.95 -4.04
CA VAL A 82 15.22 2.61 -4.18
C VAL A 82 16.07 1.90 -5.24
N GLU A 83 16.10 0.57 -5.22
CA GLU A 83 16.85 -0.23 -6.21
C GLU A 83 16.29 -0.05 -7.62
N ILE A 84 14.96 -0.05 -7.79
CA ILE A 84 14.33 0.21 -9.09
C ILE A 84 14.63 1.63 -9.59
N LEU A 85 14.60 2.65 -8.72
CA LEU A 85 14.94 4.02 -9.11
C LEU A 85 16.40 4.13 -9.57
N ALA A 86 17.31 3.37 -8.97
CA ALA A 86 18.70 3.31 -9.42
C ALA A 86 18.82 2.68 -10.82
N LEU A 87 18.06 1.60 -11.09
CA LEU A 87 18.00 0.99 -12.42
C LEU A 87 17.40 1.92 -13.47
N GLU A 88 16.32 2.63 -13.13
CA GLU A 88 15.69 3.63 -13.99
C GLU A 88 16.68 4.74 -14.34
N ALA A 89 17.37 5.29 -13.34
CA ALA A 89 18.36 6.35 -13.54
C ALA A 89 19.54 5.90 -14.41
N HIS A 90 19.99 4.65 -14.24
CA HIS A 90 21.01 4.05 -15.10
C HIS A 90 20.53 3.97 -16.56
N LEU A 91 19.30 3.50 -16.79
CA LEU A 91 18.72 3.36 -18.12
C LEU A 91 18.33 4.68 -18.77
N ALA A 92 18.02 5.72 -17.99
CA ALA A 92 17.74 7.04 -18.53
C ALA A 92 18.96 7.68 -19.22
N GLY A 93 20.16 7.12 -18.98
CA GLY A 93 21.43 7.68 -19.41
C GLY A 93 21.84 8.83 -18.51
N THR A 94 23.07 8.79 -18.01
CA THR A 94 23.67 9.98 -17.38
C THR A 94 23.74 11.09 -18.44
N PRO A 95 23.25 12.32 -18.17
CA PRO A 95 23.22 13.42 -19.13
C PRO A 95 24.61 13.98 -19.54
N ASN A 96 25.70 13.25 -19.28
CA ASN A 96 27.07 13.70 -19.57
C ASN A 96 27.55 13.44 -21.00
N ALA A 97 26.75 12.80 -21.85
CA ALA A 97 27.03 12.77 -23.28
C ALA A 97 26.30 13.94 -23.94
N VAL A 98 26.95 15.10 -23.96
CA VAL A 98 26.71 16.13 -24.98
C VAL A 98 26.93 15.45 -26.32
N SER A 99 25.87 14.92 -26.92
CA SER A 99 25.84 14.59 -28.34
C SER A 99 25.88 15.90 -29.09
N THR A 100 27.09 16.37 -29.36
CA THR A 100 27.38 17.46 -30.28
C THR A 100 26.66 17.14 -31.58
N THR A 101 25.65 17.94 -31.85
CA THR A 101 24.66 17.77 -32.91
C THR A 101 25.29 18.15 -34.24
N ASP A 102 25.69 17.18 -35.06
CA ASP A 102 25.79 17.42 -36.50
C ASP A 102 24.38 17.40 -37.08
N SER A 103 23.87 18.60 -37.32
CA SER A 103 22.59 18.87 -37.94
C SER A 103 22.70 18.58 -39.44
N ASN A 104 22.03 17.53 -39.94
CA ASN A 104 21.38 17.52 -41.25
C ASN A 104 20.80 16.13 -41.57
N SER A 105 19.48 16.01 -41.57
CA SER A 105 18.72 15.60 -42.77
C SER A 105 17.24 15.46 -42.45
N ALA A 106 16.45 16.11 -43.31
CA ALA A 106 15.01 16.16 -43.26
C ALA A 106 14.35 14.86 -43.74
N ALA A 107 13.19 14.60 -43.13
CA ALA A 107 11.99 13.96 -43.69
C ALA A 107 12.12 12.57 -44.34
N SER A 108 11.52 11.55 -43.70
CA SER A 108 10.31 10.90 -44.26
C SER A 108 9.60 10.05 -43.20
N SER A 109 8.29 9.94 -43.36
CA SER A 109 7.32 9.33 -42.46
C SER A 109 7.19 7.80 -42.65
N SER A 110 6.72 7.18 -41.57
CA SER A 110 5.78 6.04 -41.52
C SER A 110 6.34 4.63 -41.22
N VAL A 111 5.88 4.14 -40.06
CA VAL A 111 5.48 2.75 -39.75
C VAL A 111 6.59 1.70 -39.78
N SER A 112 7.55 1.92 -38.89
CA SER A 112 8.08 0.91 -37.99
C SER A 112 8.84 1.73 -36.96
N GLN A 113 8.25 1.95 -35.78
CA GLN A 113 9.06 2.33 -34.61
C GLN A 113 9.98 1.14 -34.34
N ARG A 114 11.06 1.06 -35.11
CA ARG A 114 12.26 0.35 -34.71
C ARG A 114 12.63 1.02 -33.40
N LEU A 115 12.29 0.37 -32.30
CA LEU A 115 12.71 0.69 -30.94
C LEU A 115 14.13 1.22 -31.07
N SER A 116 14.27 2.52 -30.89
CA SER A 116 15.57 3.12 -31.00
C SER A 116 16.33 2.56 -29.81
N LEU A 117 17.44 1.85 -30.04
CA LEU A 117 18.30 1.29 -28.98
C LEU A 117 18.83 2.37 -28.00
N ASN A 118 18.43 3.63 -28.20
CA ASN A 118 18.52 4.71 -27.25
C ASN A 118 17.72 4.39 -25.97
N SER A 119 18.47 3.90 -24.98
CA SER A 119 18.31 3.93 -23.52
C SER A 119 17.02 4.54 -22.90
N PRO A 120 16.62 5.81 -23.18
CA PRO A 120 15.46 6.44 -22.53
C PRO A 120 14.12 5.71 -22.65
N GLU A 121 13.86 4.95 -23.72
CA GLU A 121 12.58 4.23 -23.88
C GLU A 121 12.40 3.14 -22.79
N HIS A 122 13.47 2.44 -22.44
CA HIS A 122 13.44 1.41 -21.39
C HIS A 122 13.19 1.99 -20.00
N ALA A 123 13.77 3.16 -19.70
CA ALA A 123 13.50 3.87 -18.46
C ALA A 123 12.03 4.30 -18.36
N GLN A 124 11.41 4.70 -19.48
CA GLN A 124 9.98 5.03 -19.52
C GLN A 124 9.09 3.82 -19.24
N LEU A 125 9.44 2.63 -19.75
CA LEU A 125 8.72 1.40 -19.43
C LEU A 125 8.77 1.08 -17.92
N ILE A 126 9.96 1.16 -17.31
CA ILE A 126 10.12 0.99 -15.86
C ILE A 126 9.26 1.99 -15.09
N ARG A 127 9.32 3.27 -15.46
CA ARG A 127 8.52 4.32 -14.83
C ARG A 127 7.03 4.07 -14.95
N ALA A 128 6.56 3.62 -16.12
CA ALA A 128 5.15 3.31 -16.33
C ALA A 128 4.67 2.19 -15.38
N VAL A 129 5.46 1.12 -15.26
CA VAL A 129 5.16 0.03 -14.31
C VAL A 129 5.15 0.55 -12.87
N GLN A 130 6.10 1.40 -12.47
CA GLN A 130 6.12 1.98 -11.12
C GLN A 130 4.87 2.82 -10.80
N LEU A 131 4.37 3.59 -11.77
CA LEU A 131 3.16 4.40 -11.60
C LEU A 131 1.92 3.51 -11.43
N LEU A 132 1.76 2.49 -12.28
CA LEU A 132 0.68 1.52 -12.15
C LEU A 132 0.75 0.75 -10.82
N GLU A 133 1.96 0.36 -10.40
CA GLU A 133 2.16 -0.30 -9.11
C GLU A 133 1.78 0.61 -7.92
N LYS A 134 2.06 1.91 -8.02
CA LYS A 134 1.61 2.87 -7.01
C LYS A 134 0.08 2.96 -6.97
N GLU A 135 -0.58 2.97 -8.13
CA GLU A 135 -2.04 2.97 -8.21
C GLU A 135 -2.65 1.68 -7.63
N LYS A 136 -2.10 0.53 -7.99
CA LYS A 136 -2.48 -0.78 -7.46
C LYS A 136 -2.39 -0.82 -5.93
N LEU A 137 -1.30 -0.32 -5.34
CA LEU A 137 -1.16 -0.24 -3.89
C LEU A 137 -2.22 0.68 -3.27
N ALA A 138 -2.47 1.84 -3.87
CA ALA A 138 -3.49 2.77 -3.39
C ALA A 138 -4.89 2.15 -3.41
N LEU A 139 -5.29 1.49 -4.50
CA LEU A 139 -6.57 0.79 -4.63
C LEU A 139 -6.68 -0.39 -3.66
N THR A 140 -5.59 -1.11 -3.42
CA THR A 140 -5.55 -2.21 -2.44
C THR A 140 -5.83 -1.67 -1.04
N VAL A 141 -5.08 -0.65 -0.61
CA VAL A 141 -5.27 -0.01 0.71
C VAL A 141 -6.66 0.60 0.84
N GLN A 142 -7.17 1.21 -0.22
CA GLN A 142 -8.53 1.78 -0.25
C GLN A 142 -9.59 0.70 -0.05
N GLY A 143 -9.50 -0.42 -0.77
CA GLY A 143 -10.39 -1.55 -0.58
C GLY A 143 -10.36 -2.10 0.84
N GLN A 144 -9.16 -2.26 1.41
CA GLN A 144 -8.99 -2.72 2.80
C GLN A 144 -9.61 -1.75 3.82
N LYS A 145 -9.45 -0.44 3.64
CA LYS A 145 -10.11 0.58 4.49
C LYS A 145 -11.63 0.48 4.43
N TRP A 146 -12.20 0.23 3.26
CA TRP A 146 -13.64 0.05 3.11
C TRP A 146 -14.15 -1.22 3.78
N VAL A 147 -13.40 -2.32 3.71
CA VAL A 147 -13.73 -3.55 4.44
C VAL A 147 -13.75 -3.27 5.95
N LEU A 148 -12.72 -2.61 6.49
CA LEU A 148 -12.67 -2.27 7.92
C LEU A 148 -13.83 -1.35 8.35
N ALA A 149 -14.14 -0.32 7.56
CA ALA A 149 -15.25 0.58 7.85
C ALA A 149 -16.60 -0.14 7.82
N MET A 150 -16.78 -1.09 6.89
CA MET A 150 -17.98 -1.92 6.82
C MET A 150 -18.10 -2.84 8.05
N GLU A 151 -16.99 -3.42 8.53
CA GLU A 151 -17.00 -4.24 9.75
C GLU A 151 -17.30 -3.43 11.00
N GLU A 152 -16.69 -2.26 11.15
CA GLU A 152 -16.95 -1.33 12.26
C GLU A 152 -18.42 -0.90 12.27
N GLN A 153 -18.98 -0.55 11.11
CA GLN A 153 -20.40 -0.19 11.01
C GLN A 153 -21.30 -1.38 11.41
N LYS A 154 -20.96 -2.60 10.99
CA LYS A 154 -21.72 -3.80 11.34
C LYS A 154 -21.68 -4.11 12.84
N GLU A 155 -20.52 -3.93 13.46
CA GLU A 155 -20.35 -4.10 14.91
C GLU A 155 -21.16 -3.06 15.69
N GLN A 156 -21.14 -1.80 15.23
CA GLN A 156 -21.95 -0.75 15.83
C GLN A 156 -23.45 -1.01 15.68
N ASP A 157 -23.92 -1.40 14.49
CA ASP A 157 -25.33 -1.72 14.27
C ASP A 157 -25.78 -2.95 15.09
N GLN A 158 -24.88 -3.91 15.33
CA GLN A 158 -25.15 -5.03 16.23
C GLN A 158 -25.29 -4.56 17.68
N LYS A 159 -24.37 -3.71 18.15
CA LYS A 159 -24.39 -3.15 19.50
C LYS A 159 -25.66 -2.33 19.74
N ASP A 160 -26.03 -1.45 18.80
CA ASP A 160 -27.26 -0.66 18.87
C ASP A 160 -28.49 -1.57 19.02
N ARG A 161 -28.55 -2.67 18.26
CA ARG A 161 -29.63 -3.68 18.36
C ARG A 161 -29.64 -4.42 19.70
N GLU A 162 -28.48 -4.77 20.24
CA GLU A 162 -28.38 -5.43 21.55
C GLU A 162 -28.85 -4.51 22.69
N GLU A 163 -28.51 -3.22 22.61
CA GLU A 163 -28.96 -2.19 23.56
C GLU A 163 -30.49 -1.98 23.48
N GLU A 164 -31.07 -1.95 22.27
CA GLU A 164 -32.53 -1.87 22.06
C GLU A 164 -33.25 -3.08 22.69
N LEU A 165 -32.76 -4.29 22.44
CA LEU A 165 -33.32 -5.52 23.03
C LEU A 165 -33.13 -5.59 24.55
N ALA A 166 -32.06 -4.99 25.08
CA ALA A 166 -31.85 -4.90 26.52
C ALA A 166 -32.83 -3.91 27.17
N ALA A 167 -33.10 -2.77 26.54
CA ALA A 167 -34.08 -1.80 27.00
C ALA A 167 -35.51 -2.39 27.06
N ASP A 168 -35.91 -3.15 26.06
CA ASP A 168 -37.22 -3.83 26.03
C ASP A 168 -37.39 -4.86 27.16
N ARG A 169 -36.31 -5.57 27.55
CA ARG A 169 -36.36 -6.52 28.68
C ARG A 169 -36.59 -5.85 30.02
N VAL A 170 -36.06 -4.64 30.24
CA VAL A 170 -36.23 -3.91 31.50
C VAL A 170 -37.70 -3.53 31.69
N ILE A 171 -38.39 -3.12 30.63
CA ILE A 171 -39.80 -2.73 30.69
C ILE A 171 -40.71 -3.93 31.02
N ALA A 172 -40.40 -5.12 30.50
CA ALA A 172 -41.19 -6.33 30.75
C ALA A 172 -41.13 -6.81 32.21
N VAL A 173 -40.02 -6.61 32.92
CA VAL A 173 -39.85 -7.04 34.32
C VAL A 173 -40.55 -6.09 35.30
N SER A 174 -40.55 -4.78 35.04
CA SER A 174 -41.21 -3.81 35.92
C SER A 174 -42.75 -3.78 35.83
N GLY A 175 -43.36 -4.48 34.87
CA GLY A 175 -44.81 -4.56 34.70
C GLY A 175 -45.51 -5.72 35.42
N SER A 176 -44.78 -6.65 36.02
CA SER A 176 -45.35 -7.93 36.48
C SER A 176 -45.69 -8.03 37.98
N ASP A 177 -45.55 -6.95 38.74
CA ASP A 177 -45.75 -6.95 40.21
C ASP A 177 -47.20 -6.66 40.68
N ALA A 178 -48.18 -6.59 39.78
CA ALA A 178 -49.54 -6.18 40.19
C ALA A 178 -50.51 -7.32 40.59
N ASN A 179 -50.15 -8.62 40.51
CA ASN A 179 -51.13 -9.68 40.81
C ASN A 179 -50.58 -11.02 41.32
N SER A 180 -49.72 -11.02 42.34
CA SER A 180 -49.44 -12.24 43.14
C SER A 180 -49.94 -12.08 44.57
N ARG A 181 -51.18 -12.54 44.81
CA ARG A 181 -51.77 -12.77 46.14
C ARG A 181 -51.75 -14.28 46.40
N GLY A 182 -51.09 -14.69 47.48
CA GLY A 182 -51.11 -16.04 48.09
C GLY A 182 -50.14 -17.00 47.40
N ASP A 183 -49.26 -17.72 48.08
CA ASP A 183 -49.46 -18.46 49.31
C ASP A 183 -48.09 -18.81 49.95
N ALA A 184 -48.08 -18.92 51.27
CA ALA A 184 -46.88 -19.06 52.10
C ALA A 184 -46.64 -20.52 52.49
N SER A 185 -45.41 -21.04 52.34
CA SER A 185 -44.89 -22.18 53.11
C SER A 185 -43.37 -22.29 52.86
N ALA A 186 -42.51 -21.76 53.74
CA ALA A 186 -42.00 -22.34 54.98
C ALA A 186 -40.70 -23.16 54.82
N SER A 187 -39.66 -22.64 55.48
CA SER A 187 -38.53 -23.29 56.18
C SER A 187 -37.47 -24.10 55.42
N GLY A 188 -36.22 -23.69 55.59
CA GLY A 188 -35.03 -24.47 55.28
C GLY A 188 -33.75 -23.71 55.63
N ASP A 189 -33.36 -23.74 56.91
CA ASP A 189 -32.09 -23.25 57.44
C ASP A 189 -30.88 -23.96 56.79
N GLY A 190 -29.81 -23.20 56.53
CA GLY A 190 -28.55 -23.70 55.99
C GLY A 190 -27.41 -22.71 56.19
N ASP A 191 -26.41 -23.18 56.92
CA ASP A 191 -25.40 -22.50 57.73
C ASP A 191 -24.11 -22.08 56.97
N ALA A 192 -23.43 -21.07 57.54
CA ALA A 192 -22.02 -20.67 57.51
C ALA A 192 -21.17 -20.59 56.20
N SER A 193 -20.48 -19.44 56.02
CA SER A 193 -19.04 -19.27 56.39
C SER A 193 -18.23 -18.34 55.45
N ALA A 194 -17.54 -17.35 56.05
CA ALA A 194 -16.23 -16.73 55.69
C ALA A 194 -16.04 -16.10 54.27
N THR A 195 -15.34 -14.98 54.01
CA THR A 195 -14.37 -14.15 54.75
C THR A 195 -14.07 -12.85 53.94
N VAL A 196 -13.94 -11.74 54.67
CA VAL A 196 -13.03 -10.58 54.54
C VAL A 196 -12.28 -10.31 53.22
N GLY A 197 -12.43 -9.07 52.73
CA GLY A 197 -11.49 -8.38 51.84
C GLY A 197 -11.80 -6.88 51.79
N GLU A 198 -11.15 -6.09 52.64
CA GLU A 198 -11.18 -4.62 52.65
C GLU A 198 -10.58 -4.07 51.35
N ALA A 199 -11.33 -3.21 50.66
CA ALA A 199 -10.81 -2.38 49.57
C ALA A 199 -10.85 -0.92 50.02
N GLU A 200 -9.66 -0.38 50.28
CA GLU A 200 -9.37 1.01 50.59
C GLU A 200 -9.61 1.86 49.33
N VAL A 201 -10.50 2.84 49.48
CA VAL A 201 -10.87 3.83 48.46
C VAL A 201 -10.00 5.06 48.68
N GLU A 202 -9.14 5.37 47.71
CA GLU A 202 -8.52 6.70 47.62
C GLU A 202 -9.20 7.58 46.55
N PRO A 203 -9.26 8.90 46.78
CA PRO A 203 -10.17 9.79 46.07
C PRO A 203 -9.59 10.35 44.76
N THR A 204 -10.51 10.47 43.81
CA THR A 204 -10.56 11.45 42.72
C THR A 204 -10.10 12.85 43.12
N GLU A 205 -9.21 13.45 42.33
CA GLU A 205 -9.26 14.85 41.89
C GLU A 205 -8.16 15.11 40.83
N GLY A 206 -8.56 15.54 39.64
CA GLY A 206 -7.66 15.73 38.51
C GLY A 206 -8.39 16.26 37.28
N ASP A 207 -9.10 17.37 37.49
CA ASP A 207 -9.78 18.15 36.46
C ASP A 207 -8.75 18.63 35.41
N SER A 208 -8.87 18.13 34.19
CA SER A 208 -8.15 18.65 33.03
C SER A 208 -9.10 18.63 31.85
N ALA A 209 -9.80 19.75 31.71
CA ALA A 209 -10.61 20.12 30.56
C ALA A 209 -9.82 19.94 29.25
N ALA A 210 -10.06 18.83 28.57
CA ALA A 210 -9.79 18.71 27.15
C ALA A 210 -10.97 19.34 26.37
N PRO A 211 -10.70 20.12 25.32
CA PRO A 211 -11.76 20.77 24.57
C PRO A 211 -12.65 19.72 23.88
N VAL A 212 -13.93 19.72 24.25
CA VAL A 212 -15.02 19.10 23.48
C VAL A 212 -15.12 19.85 22.16
N THR A 213 -14.28 19.46 21.19
CA THR A 213 -14.57 19.68 19.78
C THR A 213 -15.62 18.66 19.39
N GLY A 214 -16.88 18.98 19.74
CA GLY A 214 -18.07 18.37 19.16
C GLY A 214 -18.09 18.67 17.68
N ARG A 215 -17.37 17.84 16.91
CA ARG A 215 -17.57 17.73 15.48
C ARG A 215 -18.64 16.68 15.32
N ASP A 216 -19.89 17.12 15.19
CA ASP A 216 -20.98 16.36 14.57
C ASP A 216 -20.53 16.00 13.14
N GLN A 217 -19.59 15.05 13.03
CA GLN A 217 -19.39 14.31 11.81
C GLN A 217 -20.56 13.36 11.76
N MET A 218 -21.64 13.81 11.11
CA MET A 218 -22.71 12.93 10.69
C MET A 218 -22.07 11.84 9.82
N THR A 219 -21.79 10.69 10.42
CA THR A 219 -21.36 9.50 9.73
C THR A 219 -22.53 9.06 8.87
N VAL A 220 -22.42 9.31 7.57
CA VAL A 220 -23.43 8.85 6.60
C VAL A 220 -23.40 7.32 6.66
N LYS A 221 -24.42 6.72 7.29
CA LYS A 221 -24.60 5.26 7.31
C LYS A 221 -24.80 4.82 5.87
N HIS A 222 -23.83 4.11 5.32
CA HIS A 222 -23.93 3.49 4.02
C HIS A 222 -24.69 2.16 4.13
N SER A 223 -25.49 1.83 3.13
CA SER A 223 -26.11 0.49 3.10
C SER A 223 -25.06 -0.57 2.77
N VAL A 224 -25.36 -1.84 3.09
CA VAL A 224 -24.48 -2.97 2.75
C VAL A 224 -24.29 -3.06 1.23
N GLU A 225 -25.34 -2.78 0.46
CA GLU A 225 -25.31 -2.77 -1.01
C GLU A 225 -24.40 -1.67 -1.55
N GLU A 226 -24.42 -0.47 -0.95
CA GLU A 226 -23.52 0.63 -1.35
C GLU A 226 -22.05 0.30 -1.09
N TRP A 227 -21.74 -0.34 0.05
CA TRP A 227 -20.40 -0.83 0.33
C TRP A 227 -19.96 -1.90 -0.66
N GLN A 228 -20.85 -2.84 -0.99
CA GLN A 228 -20.58 -3.90 -1.95
C GLN A 228 -20.28 -3.34 -3.34
N ILE A 229 -21.08 -2.37 -3.81
CA ILE A 229 -20.84 -1.69 -5.10
C ILE A 229 -19.45 -1.04 -5.12
N LYS A 230 -19.10 -0.27 -4.07
CA LYS A 230 -17.77 0.35 -3.98
C LYS A 230 -16.66 -0.69 -4.04
N LEU A 231 -16.76 -1.78 -3.26
CA LEU A 231 -15.76 -2.84 -3.25
C LEU A 231 -15.62 -3.53 -4.61
N ASP A 232 -16.73 -3.80 -5.30
CA ASP A 232 -16.72 -4.39 -6.63
C ASP A 232 -16.08 -3.44 -7.66
N GLU A 233 -16.43 -2.15 -7.67
CA GLU A 233 -15.81 -1.15 -8.54
C GLU A 233 -14.29 -1.04 -8.31
N ASN A 234 -13.85 -1.03 -7.05
CA ASN A 234 -12.43 -0.98 -6.73
C ASN A 234 -11.70 -2.27 -7.10
N ARG A 235 -12.34 -3.44 -6.96
CA ARG A 235 -11.79 -4.71 -7.43
C ARG A 235 -11.63 -4.71 -8.95
N ASP A 236 -12.62 -4.22 -9.69
CA ASP A 236 -12.55 -4.17 -11.16
C ASP A 236 -11.46 -3.22 -11.63
N ARG A 237 -11.33 -2.04 -11.00
CA ARG A 237 -10.20 -1.13 -11.25
C ARG A 237 -8.85 -1.75 -10.91
N LEU A 238 -8.76 -2.46 -9.79
CA LEU A 238 -7.53 -3.14 -9.38
C LEU A 238 -7.13 -4.21 -10.40
N ASN A 239 -8.08 -4.99 -10.92
CA ASN A 239 -7.84 -5.98 -11.95
C ASN A 239 -7.34 -5.33 -13.25
N GLN A 240 -7.95 -4.24 -13.68
CA GLN A 240 -7.48 -3.49 -14.86
C GLN A 240 -6.02 -3.02 -14.70
N VAL A 241 -5.67 -2.44 -13.55
CA VAL A 241 -4.29 -1.99 -13.29
C VAL A 241 -3.32 -3.17 -13.29
N ILE A 242 -3.73 -4.34 -12.79
CA ILE A 242 -2.91 -5.56 -12.83
C ILE A 242 -2.68 -6.04 -14.27
N GLU A 243 -3.71 -6.00 -15.12
CA GLU A 243 -3.58 -6.31 -16.54
C GLU A 243 -2.61 -5.34 -17.23
N ASP A 244 -2.76 -4.04 -17.00
CA ASP A 244 -1.88 -3.01 -17.56
C ASP A 244 -0.41 -3.21 -17.11
N ILE A 245 -0.18 -3.62 -15.86
CA ILE A 245 1.17 -3.97 -15.36
C ILE A 245 1.72 -5.17 -16.14
N ASN A 246 0.94 -6.23 -16.31
CA ASN A 246 1.37 -7.44 -17.00
C ASN A 246 1.72 -7.16 -18.47
N ASP A 247 0.93 -6.34 -19.15
CA ASP A 247 1.21 -5.90 -20.52
C ASP A 247 2.54 -5.14 -20.60
N LYS A 248 2.80 -4.21 -19.66
CA LYS A 248 4.07 -3.48 -19.61
C LYS A 248 5.27 -4.37 -19.27
N LEU A 249 5.08 -5.39 -18.44
CA LEU A 249 6.12 -6.38 -18.16
C LEU A 249 6.41 -7.24 -19.40
N ALA A 250 5.40 -7.57 -20.20
CA ALA A 250 5.58 -8.26 -21.47
C ALA A 250 6.37 -7.39 -22.47
N ASP A 251 6.07 -6.09 -22.58
CA ASP A 251 6.84 -5.13 -23.39
C ASP A 251 8.34 -5.14 -23.00
N ILE A 252 8.64 -5.19 -21.71
CA ILE A 252 10.02 -5.25 -21.20
C ILE A 252 10.70 -6.58 -21.57
N GLN A 253 9.98 -7.70 -21.47
CA GLN A 253 10.51 -9.01 -21.85
C GLN A 253 10.79 -9.08 -23.36
N GLU A 254 9.93 -8.51 -24.18
CA GLU A 254 10.15 -8.37 -25.63
C GLU A 254 11.39 -7.52 -25.92
N ALA A 255 11.54 -6.38 -25.23
CA ALA A 255 12.73 -5.53 -25.38
C ALA A 255 14.03 -6.30 -25.04
N ILE A 256 14.03 -7.11 -23.98
CA ILE A 256 15.18 -7.98 -23.66
C ILE A 256 15.45 -8.97 -24.79
N ALA A 257 14.41 -9.61 -25.33
CA ALA A 257 14.56 -10.59 -26.41
C ALA A 257 15.16 -9.96 -27.67
N VAL A 258 14.69 -8.77 -28.06
CA VAL A 258 15.20 -8.02 -29.22
C VAL A 258 16.66 -7.61 -29.06
N ILE A 259 17.11 -7.23 -27.86
CA ILE A 259 18.51 -6.83 -27.64
C ILE A 259 19.47 -8.03 -27.65
N VAL A 260 18.99 -9.21 -27.27
CA VAL A 260 19.80 -10.44 -27.18
C VAL A 260 19.98 -11.15 -28.52
N LEU A 261 19.06 -10.95 -29.47
CA LEU A 261 19.09 -11.53 -30.83
C LEU A 261 20.02 -10.75 -31.77
#